data_AF-A2FQP7-F1
#
_entry.id   AF-A2FQP7-F1
#
_cell.length_a   1.000
_cell.length_b   1.000
_cell.length_c   1.000
_cell.angle_alpha   90.00
_cell.angle_beta   90.00
_cell.angle_gamma   90.00
#
_symmetry.space_group_name_H-M   'P 1'
#
loop_
_entity.id
_entity.type
_entity.pdbx_description
1 polymer ?
#
loop_
_entity_poly.entity_id
_entity_poly.type
_entity_poly.pdbx_seq_one_letter_code
_entity_poly.pdbx_strand_id
1 'polypeptide(L)' 'MNNNKEIAELLLSYGANIDEKDELRRTALHIAAENNNKELTELLISYCTNINQKDEYEKSCFSHCSI' A
#
# COMPACT_ATOMS: atom_id res chain seq x y z
N MET A 1 -15.14 11.39 -3.90
CA MET A 1 -14.43 10.35 -3.13
C MET A 1 -12.92 10.61 -3.17
N ASN A 2 -12.48 11.86 -2.90
CA ASN A 2 -11.08 12.26 -3.05
C ASN A 2 -10.30 12.23 -1.72
N ASN A 3 -11.03 12.28 -0.59
CA ASN A 3 -10.42 12.36 0.74
C ASN A 3 -9.57 11.11 1.08
N ASN A 4 -9.94 9.92 0.58
CA ASN A 4 -9.26 8.68 0.96
C ASN A 4 -7.83 8.61 0.41
N LYS A 5 -7.58 9.18 -0.78
CA LYS A 5 -6.25 9.21 -1.38
C LYS A 5 -5.34 10.22 -0.67
N GLU A 6 -5.82 11.44 -0.47
CA GLU A 6 -5.05 12.51 0.21
C GLU A 6 -4.68 12.10 1.65
N ILE A 7 -5.61 11.45 2.37
CA ILE A 7 -5.34 10.91 3.70
C ILE A 7 -4.30 9.79 3.63
N ALA A 8 -4.39 8.88 2.65
CA ALA A 8 -3.40 7.82 2.48
C ALA A 8 -2.01 8.39 2.16
N GLU A 9 -1.90 9.36 1.23
CA GLU A 9 -0.66 10.05 0.92
C GLU A 9 -0.05 10.73 2.17
N LEU A 10 -0.88 11.39 2.97
CA LEU A 10 -0.43 12.03 4.21
C LEU A 10 0.12 10.98 5.19
N LEU A 11 -0.61 9.91 5.45
CA LEU A 11 -0.18 8.84 6.37
C LEU A 11 1.14 8.21 5.90
N LEU A 12 1.27 7.93 4.61
CA LEU A 12 2.50 7.38 4.03
C LEU A 12 3.68 8.34 4.17
N SER A 13 3.45 9.65 3.99
CA SER A 13 4.49 10.67 4.18
C SER A 13 4.99 10.77 5.63
N TYR A 14 4.16 10.39 6.61
CA TYR A 14 4.55 10.28 8.01
C TYR A 14 5.19 8.94 8.39
N GLY A 15 5.42 8.05 7.41
CA GLY A 15 6.06 6.76 7.63
C GLY A 15 5.11 5.65 8.10
N ALA A 16 3.81 5.77 7.79
CA ALA A 16 2.88 4.66 8.01
C ALA A 16 3.37 3.40 7.27
N ASN A 17 3.33 2.26 7.98
CA ASN A 17 3.75 0.99 7.41
C ASN A 17 2.60 0.38 6.58
N ILE A 18 2.85 0.20 5.28
CA ILE A 18 1.87 -0.34 4.32
C ILE A 18 1.63 -1.84 4.44
N ASP A 19 2.57 -2.54 5.07
CA ASP A 19 2.52 -3.98 5.31
C ASP A 19 1.89 -4.33 6.66
N GLU A 20 1.47 -3.33 7.44
CA GLU A 20 0.66 -3.53 8.65
C GLU A 20 -0.58 -4.34 8.32
N LYS A 21 -0.93 -5.25 9.22
CA LYS A 21 -2.07 -6.14 9.09
C LYS A 21 -3.10 -5.82 10.15
N ASP A 22 -4.36 -5.76 9.75
CA ASP A 22 -5.47 -5.68 10.70
C ASP A 22 -5.67 -7.01 11.46
N GLU A 23 -6.64 -7.05 12.36
CA GLU A 23 -7.00 -8.25 13.14
C GLU A 23 -7.38 -9.46 12.27
N LEU A 24 -7.79 -9.21 11.02
CA LEU A 24 -8.13 -10.22 10.02
C LEU A 24 -6.94 -10.58 9.11
N ARG A 25 -5.74 -10.12 9.45
CA ARG A 25 -4.49 -10.32 8.69
C ARG A 25 -4.48 -9.64 7.31
N ARG A 26 -5.33 -8.64 7.09
CA ARG A 26 -5.45 -7.91 5.82
C ARG A 26 -4.54 -6.67 5.85
N THR A 27 -3.88 -6.41 4.73
CA THR A 27 -3.09 -5.19 4.51
C THR A 27 -3.95 -4.07 3.92
N ALA A 28 -3.41 -2.85 3.86
CA ALA A 28 -4.06 -1.73 3.20
C ALA A 28 -4.47 -2.05 1.74
N LEU A 29 -3.69 -2.87 1.04
CA LEU A 29 -3.98 -3.29 -0.33
C LEU A 29 -5.19 -4.24 -0.42
N HIS A 30 -5.34 -5.16 0.53
CA HIS A 30 -6.52 -6.03 0.60
C HIS A 30 -7.80 -5.21 0.76
N ILE A 31 -7.77 -4.24 1.67
CA ILE A 31 -8.89 -3.35 1.93
C ILE A 31 -9.21 -2.51 0.69
N ALA A 32 -8.19 -2.01 -0.02
CA ALA A 32 -8.39 -1.26 -1.26
C ALA A 32 -9.03 -2.12 -2.37
N ALA A 33 -8.60 -3.38 -2.50
CA ALA A 33 -9.14 -4.34 -3.47
C ALA A 33 -10.59 -4.73 -3.15
N GLU A 34 -10.90 -5.05 -1.88
CA GLU A 34 -12.28 -5.37 -1.42
C GLU A 34 -13.26 -4.23 -1.72
N ASN A 35 -12.80 -2.98 -1.57
CA ASN A 35 -13.62 -1.79 -1.83
C ASN A 35 -13.65 -1.36 -3.30
N ASN A 36 -13.03 -2.10 -4.23
CA ASN A 36 -12.83 -1.71 -5.63
C ASN A 36 -12.25 -0.29 -5.79
N ASN A 37 -11.43 0.15 -4.82
CA ASN A 37 -10.86 1.48 -4.80
C ASN A 37 -9.58 1.52 -5.63
N LYS A 38 -9.75 1.70 -6.94
CA LYS A 38 -8.66 1.72 -7.92
C LYS A 38 -7.60 2.78 -7.60
N GLU A 39 -8.02 3.98 -7.22
CA GLU A 39 -7.09 5.09 -6.95
C GLU A 39 -6.21 4.83 -5.72
N LEU A 40 -6.79 4.29 -4.64
CA LEU A 40 -6.02 3.88 -3.46
C LEU A 40 -5.09 2.69 -3.77
N THR A 41 -5.55 1.76 -4.61
CA THR A 41 -4.76 0.60 -5.06
C THR A 41 -3.53 1.07 -5.85
N GLU A 42 -3.71 1.97 -6.82
CA GLU A 42 -2.62 2.54 -7.61
C GLU A 42 -1.63 3.32 -6.73
N LEU A 43 -2.12 4.09 -5.77
CA LEU A 43 -1.28 4.81 -4.81
C LEU A 43 -0.40 3.85 -3.99
N LEU A 44 -1.00 2.83 -3.39
CA LEU A 44 -0.28 1.85 -2.56
C LEU A 44 0.80 1.11 -3.37
N ILE A 45 0.46 0.67 -4.59
CA ILE A 45 1.42 0.01 -5.51
C ILE A 45 2.58 0.96 -5.88
N SER A 46 2.29 2.23 -6.14
CA SER A 46 3.31 3.22 -6.47
C SER A 46 4.30 3.43 -5.33
N TYR A 47 3.81 3.47 -4.08
CA TYR A 47 4.63 3.59 -2.89
C TYR A 47 5.48 2.34 -2.66
N CYS A 48 4.92 1.13 -2.79
CA CYS A 48 5.68 -0.11 -2.74
C CYS A 48 6.84 -0.12 -3.76
N THR A 49 6.59 0.35 -4.97
CA THR A 49 7.58 0.36 -6.06
C THR A 49 8.66 1.42 -5.83
N ASN A 50 8.30 2.59 -5.28
CA ASN A 50 9.24 3.69 -4.99
C ASN A 50 10.15 3.37 -3.80
N ILE A 51 9.61 2.75 -2.74
CA ILE A 51 10.41 2.25 -1.61
C ILE A 51 11.46 1.25 -2.12
N ASN A 52 11.08 0.32 -3.00
CA ASN A 52 11.99 -0.67 -3.56
C ASN A 52 12.99 -0.10 -4.59
N GLN A 53 12.71 1.01 -5.28
CA GLN A 53 13.70 1.63 -6.17
C GLN A 53 14.87 2.26 -5.41
N LYS A 54 14.67 2.67 -4.15
CA LYS A 54 15.78 3.08 -3.28
C LYS A 54 16.55 1.89 -2.71
N ASP A 55 15.94 0.70 -2.72
CA ASP A 55 16.48 -0.55 -2.21
C ASP A 55 16.76 -1.46 -3.41
N GLU A 56 17.73 -1.08 -4.26
CA GLU A 56 18.04 -1.67 -5.57
C GLU A 56 18.34 -3.20 -5.57
N TYR A 57 18.22 -3.91 -4.44
CA TYR A 57 18.37 -5.35 -4.40
C TYR A 57 17.28 -6.03 -3.55
N GLU A 58 16.39 -6.71 -4.27
CA GLU A 58 15.98 -8.09 -3.95
C GLU A 58 14.78 -8.34 -3.01
N LYS A 59 13.78 -7.47 -2.91
CA LYS A 59 12.45 -7.91 -2.41
C LYS A 59 11.30 -7.36 -3.25
N SER A 60 10.97 -8.12 -4.30
CA SER A 60 9.77 -7.94 -5.08
C SER A 60 8.54 -7.98 -4.15
N CYS A 61 7.88 -6.83 -3.98
CA CYS A 61 6.70 -6.64 -3.13
C CYS A 61 5.55 -7.64 -3.43
N PHE A 62 5.59 -8.30 -4.59
CA PHE A 62 4.68 -9.38 -4.97
C PHE A 62 4.77 -10.62 -4.07
N SER A 63 5.88 -10.88 -3.36
CA SER A 63 6.04 -12.09 -2.53
C SER A 63 5.58 -11.94 -1.08
N HIS A 64 5.17 -10.74 -0.64
CA HIS A 64 4.65 -10.51 0.72
C HIS A 64 3.18 -10.06 0.76
N CYS A 65 2.68 -9.49 -0.34
CA CYS A 65 1.25 -9.32 -0.56
C CYS A 65 0.66 -10.64 -1.09
N SER A 66 0.55 -11.65 -0.23
CA SER A 66 -0.30 -12.81 -0.54
C SER A 66 -1.74 -12.31 -0.65
N ILE A 67 -2.25 -12.20 -1.87
CA ILE A 67 -3.67 -12.08 -2.23
C ILE A 67 -4.37 -13.40 -1.85
#